data_AF-A0A928UMD7-F1
#
_entry.id   AF-A0A928UMD7-F1
#
_cell.length_a   1.000
_cell.length_b   1.000
_cell.length_c   1.000
_cell.angle_alpha   90.00
_cell.angle_beta   90.00
_cell.angle_gamma   90.00
#
_symmetry.space_group_name_H-M   'P 1'
#
loop_
_entity.id
_entity.type
_entity.pdbx_description
1 polymer ?
#
loop_
_entity_poly.entity_id
_entity_poly.type
_entity_poly.pdbx_seq_one_letter_code
_entity_poly.pdbx_strand_id
1 'polypeptide(L)'
;MTEERIIDANELGTKKNSEKSSEKSSEKSSEKSSEDTSMRPRTLDDFIGQEKMKENLRVFIGAAKGRGDALDHTLLAGPPGLGKTTLAQIIARELGVGFRATSGPVITKTG
;
A
#
# COMPACT_ATOMS: atom_id res chain seq x y z
N MET A 1 36.78 39.92 23.47
CA MET A 1 38.15 39.57 23.90
C MET A 1 38.41 38.17 23.38
N THR A 2 39.16 38.13 22.29
CA THR A 2 39.62 36.96 21.54
C THR A 2 40.76 36.27 22.28
N GLU A 3 40.75 34.94 22.34
CA GLU A 3 41.98 34.16 22.48
C GLU A 3 41.97 33.00 21.48
N GLU A 4 42.86 33.10 20.51
CA GLU A 4 43.35 32.00 19.67
C GLU A 4 44.38 31.19 20.47
N ARG A 5 44.33 29.86 20.36
CA ARG A 5 45.53 29.02 20.49
C ARG A 5 45.52 27.91 19.44
N ILE A 6 46.53 27.99 18.59
CA ILE A 6 47.00 27.02 17.60
C ILE A 6 48.00 26.09 18.31
N ILE A 7 47.86 24.77 18.20
CA ILE A 7 48.96 23.79 18.31
C ILE A 7 48.71 22.61 17.35
N ASP A 8 49.35 22.76 16.19
CA ASP A 8 50.24 21.85 15.45
C ASP A 8 50.03 20.34 15.27
N ALA A 9 50.48 19.97 14.07
CA ALA A 9 50.42 18.71 13.39
C ALA A 9 51.51 17.71 13.82
N ASN A 10 51.22 16.46 13.46
CA ASN A 10 52.16 15.39 13.10
C ASN A 10 52.70 14.53 14.27
N GLU A 11 52.23 13.28 14.36
CA GLU A 11 53.15 12.15 14.22
C GLU A 11 52.42 10.85 13.85
N LEU A 12 52.91 10.28 12.75
CA LEU A 12 52.44 9.09 12.05
C LEU A 12 52.93 7.81 12.71
N GLY A 13 52.14 6.74 12.60
CA GLY A 13 52.60 5.36 12.88
C GLY A 13 51.45 4.35 12.87
N THR A 14 50.84 4.05 11.73
CA THR A 14 51.15 2.92 10.82
C THR A 14 51.02 1.50 11.40
N LYS A 15 50.05 0.76 10.83
CA LYS A 15 50.01 -0.70 10.53
C LYS A 15 49.73 -1.60 11.75
N LYS A 16 48.94 -2.68 11.71
CA LYS A 16 48.34 -3.52 10.65
C LYS A 16 47.32 -4.41 11.40
N ASN A 17 46.09 -4.52 10.92
CA ASN A 17 45.59 -5.70 10.20
C ASN A 17 45.36 -6.95 11.06
N SER A 18 44.10 -7.23 11.37
CA SER A 18 43.42 -8.42 10.82
C SER A 18 41.94 -8.42 11.17
N GLU A 19 41.14 -8.31 10.12
CA GLU A 19 39.87 -9.00 9.91
C GLU A 19 38.66 -8.51 10.71
N LYS A 20 37.79 -7.68 10.10
CA LYS A 20 36.72 -8.06 9.15
C LYS A 20 35.56 -8.68 9.94
N SER A 21 34.41 -8.02 10.09
CA SER A 21 33.60 -7.47 8.99
C SER A 21 32.76 -6.28 9.47
N SER A 22 32.97 -5.14 8.78
CA SER A 22 32.01 -4.09 8.41
C SER A 22 30.94 -3.69 9.44
N GLU A 23 31.09 -2.59 10.17
CA GLU A 23 30.88 -1.19 9.71
C GLU A 23 29.48 -0.95 9.14
N LYS A 24 28.64 -0.13 9.82
CA LYS A 24 28.61 1.35 9.77
C LYS A 24 28.17 1.79 8.36
N SER A 25 27.20 2.67 8.15
CA SER A 25 26.96 3.92 8.83
C SER A 25 25.57 4.40 8.44
N SER A 26 25.02 5.26 9.29
CA SER A 26 24.20 6.40 8.91
C SER A 26 24.27 6.79 7.43
N GLU A 27 23.11 6.80 6.77
CA GLU A 27 22.83 7.81 5.76
C GLU A 27 21.33 8.10 5.77
N LYS A 28 21.01 9.24 6.39
CA LYS A 28 19.81 9.99 6.08
C LYS A 28 20.03 10.56 4.68
N SER A 29 19.89 9.71 3.66
CA SER A 29 19.76 10.14 2.28
C SER A 29 18.28 10.17 1.95
N SER A 30 17.82 11.38 1.74
CA SER A 30 16.63 11.71 0.98
C SER A 30 16.47 10.81 -0.25
N GLU A 31 15.61 9.81 -0.13
CA GLU A 31 14.90 9.25 -1.28
C GLU A 31 13.43 9.58 -1.09
N LYS A 32 13.10 10.84 -1.41
CA LYS A 32 11.87 11.10 -2.16
C LYS A 32 12.00 10.36 -3.48
N SER A 33 11.78 9.05 -3.47
CA SER A 33 11.73 8.25 -4.69
C SER A 33 10.33 7.69 -4.82
N SER A 34 9.59 8.30 -5.75
CA SER A 34 8.25 7.96 -6.21
C SER A 34 7.12 8.06 -5.19
N GLU A 35 6.79 9.32 -4.85
CA GLU A 35 5.44 9.78 -4.49
C GLU A 35 4.45 9.66 -5.67
N ASP A 36 4.64 8.65 -6.53
CA ASP A 36 3.98 8.50 -7.84
C ASP A 36 3.86 7.02 -8.25
N THR A 37 3.31 6.20 -7.35
CA THR A 37 2.79 4.87 -7.73
C THR A 37 1.37 4.73 -7.22
N SER A 38 0.41 4.83 -8.15
CA SER A 38 -1.01 4.58 -7.92
C SER A 38 -1.25 3.12 -7.51
N MET A 39 -0.92 2.78 -6.26
CA MET A 39 -1.28 1.50 -5.69
C MET A 39 -2.80 1.39 -5.69
N ARG A 40 -3.33 0.34 -6.34
CA ARG A 40 -4.75 0.04 -6.26
C ARG A 40 -5.10 -0.24 -4.78
N PRO A 41 -6.11 0.42 -4.22
CA PRO A 41 -6.52 0.20 -2.83
C PRO A 41 -6.88 -1.27 -2.59
N ARG A 42 -6.47 -1.80 -1.44
CA ARG A 42 -6.69 -3.21 -1.08
C ARG A 42 -7.80 -3.38 -0.06
N THR A 43 -7.96 -2.39 0.82
CA THR A 43 -9.01 -2.32 1.83
C THR A 43 -10.01 -1.22 1.48
N LEU A 44 -11.15 -1.22 2.17
CA LEU A 44 -12.13 -0.15 2.02
C LEU A 44 -11.59 1.20 2.50
N ASP A 45 -10.69 1.18 3.49
CA ASP A 45 -10.10 2.38 4.07
C ASP A 45 -9.05 3.01 3.15
N ASP A 46 -8.35 2.20 2.35
CA ASP A 46 -7.43 2.69 1.30
C ASP A 46 -8.18 3.37 0.14
N PHE A 47 -9.49 3.13 -0.01
CA PHE A 47 -10.28 3.67 -1.10
C PHE A 47 -10.61 5.14 -0.85
N ILE A 48 -9.96 6.03 -1.61
CA ILE A 48 -10.06 7.47 -1.42
C ILE A 48 -11.42 8.00 -1.92
N GLY A 49 -12.10 8.76 -1.06
CA GLY A 49 -13.40 9.37 -1.35
C GLY A 49 -14.57 8.39 -1.28
N GLN A 50 -15.72 8.79 -1.83
CA GLN A 50 -16.96 8.00 -1.82
C GLN A 50 -17.44 7.57 -0.41
N GLU A 51 -17.30 8.44 0.60
CA GLU A 51 -17.54 8.10 2.01
C GLU A 51 -18.90 7.46 2.28
N LYS A 52 -19.98 8.01 1.72
CA LYS A 52 -21.33 7.45 1.87
C LYS A 52 -21.44 6.01 1.31
N MET A 53 -20.80 5.74 0.19
CA MET A 53 -20.77 4.40 -0.40
C MET A 53 -19.92 3.47 0.46
N LYS A 54 -18.77 3.93 0.98
CA LYS A 54 -17.93 3.15 1.89
C LYS A 54 -18.68 2.78 3.15
N GLU A 55 -19.37 3.72 3.78
CA GLU A 55 -20.18 3.47 4.97
C GLU A 55 -21.25 2.39 4.72
N ASN A 56 -22.01 2.50 3.63
CA ASN A 56 -22.98 1.49 3.25
C ASN A 56 -22.33 0.10 3.06
N LEU A 57 -21.21 0.03 2.34
CA LEU A 57 -20.50 -1.24 2.14
C LEU A 57 -19.97 -1.82 3.46
N ARG A 58 -19.47 -1.00 4.40
CA ARG A 58 -19.03 -1.47 5.73
C ARG A 58 -20.19 -2.16 6.46
N VAL A 59 -21.38 -1.57 6.42
CA VAL A 59 -22.58 -2.17 7.04
C VAL A 59 -22.93 -3.51 6.39
N PHE A 60 -23.01 -3.57 5.05
CA PHE A 60 -23.39 -4.81 4.36
C PHE A 60 -22.34 -5.92 4.53
N ILE A 61 -21.05 -5.60 4.39
CA ILE A 61 -19.94 -6.54 4.60
C ILE A 61 -19.95 -7.03 6.04
N GLY A 62 -20.09 -6.13 7.01
CA GLY A 62 -20.15 -6.48 8.43
C GLY A 62 -21.32 -7.42 8.74
N ALA A 63 -22.49 -7.14 8.16
CA ALA A 63 -23.67 -7.99 8.31
C ALA A 63 -23.47 -9.39 7.69
N ALA A 64 -22.92 -9.47 6.48
CA ALA A 64 -22.62 -10.75 5.82
C ALA A 64 -21.60 -11.58 6.61
N LYS A 65 -20.50 -10.94 7.07
CA LYS A 65 -19.50 -11.56 7.95
C LYS A 65 -20.12 -12.06 9.25
N GLY A 66 -20.96 -11.25 9.89
CA GLY A 66 -21.61 -11.61 11.16
C GLY A 66 -22.54 -12.82 11.05
N ARG A 67 -23.16 -13.02 9.87
CA ARG A 67 -23.98 -14.20 9.58
C ARG A 67 -23.17 -15.41 9.09
N GLY A 68 -21.92 -15.21 8.66
CA GLY A 68 -21.13 -16.25 7.98
C GLY A 68 -21.69 -16.65 6.61
N ASP A 69 -22.41 -15.73 5.95
CA ASP A 69 -23.10 -15.99 4.68
C ASP A 69 -22.63 -15.00 3.60
N ALA A 70 -23.11 -15.18 2.37
CA ALA A 70 -22.81 -14.31 1.24
C ALA A 70 -23.30 -12.87 1.44
N LEU A 71 -22.59 -11.94 0.80
CA LEU A 71 -23.07 -10.58 0.60
C LEU A 71 -24.22 -10.58 -0.42
N ASP A 72 -25.23 -9.76 -0.17
CA ASP A 72 -26.32 -9.53 -1.14
C ASP A 72 -25.77 -9.07 -2.49
N HIS A 73 -26.46 -9.46 -3.57
CA HIS A 73 -26.07 -9.09 -4.93
C HIS A 73 -25.98 -7.56 -5.08
N THR A 74 -24.78 -7.08 -5.42
CA THR A 74 -24.46 -5.66 -5.46
C THR A 74 -24.15 -5.22 -6.87
N LEU A 75 -24.82 -4.17 -7.35
CA LEU A 75 -24.54 -3.50 -8.62
C LEU A 75 -23.77 -2.20 -8.37
N LEU A 76 -22.56 -2.11 -8.91
CA LEU A 76 -21.76 -0.88 -8.90
C LEU A 76 -21.96 -0.13 -10.21
N ALA A 77 -22.64 1.02 -10.17
CA ALA A 77 -22.91 1.86 -11.33
C ALA A 77 -22.20 3.21 -11.23
N GLY A 78 -21.77 3.76 -12.37
CA GLY A 78 -21.18 5.09 -12.44
C GLY A 78 -20.26 5.29 -13.64
N PRO A 79 -19.78 6.53 -13.88
CA PRO A 79 -18.81 6.87 -14.91
C PRO A 79 -17.56 5.96 -14.95
N PRO A 80 -16.87 5.83 -16.10
CA PRO A 80 -15.61 5.12 -16.20
C PRO A 80 -14.55 5.74 -15.26
N GLY A 81 -13.62 4.93 -14.76
CA GLY A 81 -12.52 5.42 -13.91
C GLY A 81 -12.82 5.50 -12.40
N LEU A 82 -14.08 5.37 -11.97
CA LEU A 82 -14.47 5.43 -10.53
C LEU A 82 -14.11 4.19 -9.70
N GLY A 83 -13.25 3.30 -10.20
CA GLY A 83 -12.77 2.16 -9.41
C GLY A 83 -13.81 1.06 -9.14
N LYS A 84 -14.88 0.93 -9.93
CA LYS A 84 -15.91 -0.13 -9.76
C LYS A 84 -15.32 -1.55 -9.65
N THR A 85 -14.42 -1.89 -10.57
CA THR A 85 -13.73 -3.20 -10.54
C THR A 85 -12.84 -3.33 -9.31
N THR A 86 -12.20 -2.24 -8.89
CA THR A 86 -11.38 -2.20 -7.67
C THR A 86 -12.24 -2.42 -6.42
N LEU A 87 -13.41 -1.78 -6.34
CA LEU A 87 -14.37 -1.98 -5.25
C LEU A 87 -14.87 -3.42 -5.19
N ALA A 88 -15.19 -4.04 -6.32
CA ALA A 88 -15.57 -5.46 -6.34
C ALA A 88 -14.47 -6.38 -5.79
N GLN A 89 -13.19 -6.05 -6.08
CA GLN A 89 -12.05 -6.78 -5.51
C GLN A 89 -11.88 -6.53 -4.01
N ILE A 90 -12.06 -5.28 -3.55
CA ILE A 90 -12.00 -4.93 -2.13
C ILE A 90 -13.09 -5.69 -1.37
N ILE A 91 -14.33 -5.72 -1.87
CA ILE A 91 -15.45 -6.45 -1.26
C ILE A 91 -15.09 -7.94 -1.09
N ALA A 92 -14.56 -8.59 -2.13
CA ALA A 92 -14.16 -10.00 -2.05
C ALA A 92 -13.05 -10.23 -1.01
N ARG A 93 -12.05 -9.35 -0.95
CA ARG A 93 -10.96 -9.41 0.05
C ARG A 93 -11.49 -9.22 1.47
N GLU A 94 -12.35 -8.24 1.66
CA GLU A 94 -12.98 -7.98 2.95
C GLU A 94 -13.70 -9.24 3.43
N LEU A 95 -14.51 -9.87 2.57
CA LEU A 95 -15.24 -11.10 2.88
C LEU A 95 -14.35 -12.35 3.00
N GLY A 96 -13.06 -12.27 2.64
CA GLY A 96 -12.14 -13.41 2.69
C GLY A 96 -12.45 -14.51 1.65
N VAL A 97 -13.10 -14.16 0.54
CA VAL A 97 -13.52 -15.11 -0.51
C VAL A 97 -12.74 -14.94 -1.81
N GLY A 98 -12.84 -15.93 -2.69
CA GLY A 98 -12.26 -15.87 -4.04
C GLY A 98 -12.96 -14.81 -4.92
N PHE A 99 -12.22 -14.25 -5.88
CA PHE A 99 -12.73 -13.26 -6.84
C PHE A 99 -12.62 -13.80 -8.27
N ARG A 100 -13.75 -13.87 -8.99
CA ARG A 100 -13.80 -14.22 -10.41
C ARG A 100 -14.36 -13.05 -11.22
N ALA A 101 -13.52 -12.48 -12.08
CA ALA A 101 -13.94 -11.45 -13.03
C ALA A 101 -14.44 -12.09 -14.33
N THR A 102 -15.48 -11.51 -14.91
CA THR A 102 -15.95 -11.82 -16.26
C THR A 102 -16.37 -10.52 -16.95
N SER A 103 -16.27 -10.48 -18.27
CA SER A 103 -16.78 -9.38 -19.09
C SER A 103 -18.04 -9.83 -19.84
N GLY A 104 -18.96 -8.90 -20.09
CA GLY A 104 -20.28 -9.19 -20.67
C GLY A 104 -20.29 -10.15 -21.87
N PRO A 105 -19.42 -9.99 -22.89
CA PRO A 105 -19.42 -10.86 -24.08
C PRO A 105 -19.06 -12.33 -23.80
N VAL A 106 -18.52 -12.64 -22.62
CA VAL A 106 -18.15 -14.01 -22.23
C VAL A 106 -19.35 -14.80 -21.70
N ILE A 107 -20.41 -14.12 -21.24
CA ILE A 107 -21.62 -14.75 -20.68
C ILE A 107 -22.56 -15.27 -21.78
N THR A 108 -22.50 -14.71 -23.00
CA THR A 108 -23.40 -15.08 -24.11
C THR A 108 -22.93 -16.31 -24.90
N LYS A 109 -21.84 -16.98 -24.50
CA LYS A 109 -21.27 -18.17 -25.15
C LYS A 109 -21.25 -19.39 -24.21
N THR A 110 -22.37 -19.69 -23.57
CA THR A 110 -22.61 -21.04 -23.03
C THR A 110 -23.77 -21.61 -23.85
N GLY A 111 -23.46 -22.58 -24.70
CA GLY A 111 -24.43 -23.27 -25.56
C GLY A 111 -25.39 -24.15 -24.77
#